data_AF-A0A417L9W8-F1
#
_entry.id   AF-A0A417L9W8-F1
#
_cell.length_a   1.000
_cell.length_b   1.000
_cell.length_c   1.000
_cell.angle_alpha   90.00
_cell.angle_beta   90.00
_cell.angle_gamma   90.00
#
_symmetry.space_group_name_H-M   'P 1'
#
loop_
_entity.id
_entity.type
_entity.pdbx_description
1 polymer ?
#
loop_
_entity_poly.entity_id
_entity_poly.type
_entity_poly.pdbx_seq_one_letter_code
_entity_poly.pdbx_strand_id
1 'polypeptide(L)'
;MKKIRSYTSIWSVEKVLYSINDFKLPFPITFTQMAWFVVSVFAVILLGNLPPLSFIDGAFLKYFGIPFALTWFMCQKTFDGKKPYGFLKSVLAYLVRPKLTYAGKPVKLEKEYPAQPITAVRSDIYGISD
;
A
#
# COMPACT_ATOMS: atom_id res chain seq x y z
N MET A 1 35.58 -6.79 1.88
CA MET A 1 35.22 -6.53 0.47
C MET A 1 34.03 -5.55 0.43
N LYS A 2 34.08 -4.47 -0.37
CA LYS A 2 32.97 -3.52 -0.49
C LYS A 2 31.83 -4.16 -1.31
N LYS A 3 30.63 -4.22 -0.75
CA LYS A 3 29.44 -4.80 -1.41
C LYS A 3 28.98 -3.86 -2.52
N ILE A 4 29.18 -4.25 -3.79
CA ILE A 4 28.69 -3.49 -4.94
C ILE A 4 27.16 -3.50 -4.91
N ARG A 5 26.53 -2.33 -4.98
CA ARG A 5 25.07 -2.19 -4.99
C ARG A 5 24.57 -2.63 -6.37
N SER A 6 23.83 -3.74 -6.40
CA SER A 6 23.12 -4.14 -7.61
C SER A 6 21.87 -3.28 -7.78
N TYR A 7 21.76 -2.58 -8.91
CA TYR A 7 20.62 -1.75 -9.27
C TYR A 7 19.52 -2.52 -10.01
N THR A 8 19.63 -3.85 -10.11
CA THR A 8 18.64 -4.70 -10.79
C THR A 8 17.24 -4.59 -10.19
N SER A 9 17.11 -4.16 -8.92
CA SER A 9 15.81 -3.95 -8.26
C SER A 9 15.07 -2.68 -8.72
N ILE A 10 15.70 -1.78 -9.49
CA ILE A 10 15.04 -0.57 -10.02
C ILE A 10 13.94 -0.96 -11.01
N TRP A 11 14.20 -1.98 -11.82
CA TRP A 11 13.27 -2.53 -12.80
C TRP A 11 12.51 -3.70 -12.21
N SER A 12 11.73 -3.46 -11.15
CA SER A 12 10.92 -4.50 -10.50
C SER A 12 9.84 -5.03 -11.46
N VAL A 13 10.22 -5.94 -12.36
CA VAL A 13 9.32 -6.64 -13.27
C VAL A 13 8.60 -7.72 -12.49
N GLU A 14 7.26 -7.72 -12.56
CA GLU A 14 6.47 -8.78 -11.95
C GLU A 14 6.75 -10.11 -12.63
N LYS A 15 6.84 -11.16 -11.82
CA LYS A 15 6.95 -12.52 -12.35
C LYS A 15 5.60 -12.90 -12.98
N VAL A 16 5.69 -13.44 -14.19
CA VAL A 16 4.55 -13.87 -15.00
C VAL A 16 4.68 -15.37 -15.26
N LEU A 17 3.57 -16.07 -15.13
CA LEU A 17 3.46 -17.51 -15.34
C LEU A 17 2.76 -17.76 -16.68
N TYR A 18 3.43 -18.52 -17.55
CA TYR A 18 2.94 -18.87 -18.89
C TYR A 18 2.51 -20.34 -18.99
N SER A 19 3.12 -21.21 -18.16
CA SER A 19 2.79 -22.63 -18.09
C SER A 19 2.90 -23.14 -16.66
N ILE A 20 2.11 -24.16 -16.35
CA ILE A 20 2.25 -24.97 -15.12
C ILE A 20 2.64 -26.36 -15.59
N ASN A 21 3.88 -26.76 -15.29
CA ASN A 21 4.48 -27.97 -15.86
C ASN A 21 4.36 -27.94 -17.40
N ASP A 22 3.60 -28.86 -17.98
CA ASP A 22 3.36 -28.95 -19.43
C ASP A 22 2.08 -28.24 -19.91
N PHE A 23 1.24 -27.75 -18.99
CA PHE A 23 0.01 -27.06 -19.36
C PHE A 23 0.30 -25.58 -19.65
N LYS A 24 0.17 -25.16 -20.91
CA LYS A 24 0.24 -23.76 -21.29
C LYS A 24 -1.06 -23.06 -20.91
N LEU A 25 -0.97 -21.98 -20.13
CA LEU A 25 -2.15 -21.21 -19.81
C LEU A 25 -2.63 -20.46 -21.07
N PRO A 26 -3.96 -20.35 -21.28
CA PRO A 26 -4.54 -19.61 -22.40
C PRO A 26 -4.18 -18.11 -22.36
N PHE A 27 -3.86 -17.60 -21.18
CA PHE A 27 -3.37 -16.25 -20.95
C PHE A 27 -2.30 -16.26 -19.85
N PRO A 28 -1.28 -15.39 -19.94
CA PRO A 28 -0.30 -15.25 -18.89
C PRO A 28 -0.92 -14.69 -17.61
N ILE A 29 -0.58 -15.28 -16.46
CA ILE A 29 -1.07 -14.84 -15.14
C ILE A 29 0.12 -14.35 -14.31
N THR A 30 0.00 -13.20 -13.66
CA THR A 30 1.05 -12.73 -12.76
C THR A 30 0.93 -13.36 -11.37
N PHE A 31 2.04 -13.53 -10.66
CA PHE A 31 2.00 -14.03 -9.28
C PHE A 31 1.18 -13.12 -8.35
N THR A 32 1.14 -11.82 -8.63
CA THR A 32 0.34 -10.86 -7.86
C THR A 32 -1.16 -11.03 -8.11
N GLN A 33 -1.59 -11.28 -9.36
CA GLN A 33 -2.98 -11.61 -9.68
C GLN A 33 -3.45 -12.87 -8.94
N MET A 34 -2.63 -13.92 -8.93
CA MET A 34 -2.93 -15.16 -8.22
C MET A 34 -3.03 -14.96 -6.70
N ALA A 35 -2.09 -14.21 -6.10
CA ALA A 35 -2.11 -13.90 -4.68
C ALA A 35 -3.37 -13.10 -4.29
N TRP A 36 -3.71 -12.06 -5.06
CA TRP A 36 -4.93 -11.29 -4.82
C TRP A 36 -6.20 -12.13 -4.98
N PHE A 37 -6.19 -13.14 -5.86
CA PHE A 37 -7.33 -14.03 -6.07
C PHE A 37 -7.57 -14.91 -4.85
N VAL A 38 -6.50 -15.51 -4.33
CA VAL A 38 -6.57 -16.31 -3.10
C VAL A 38 -7.04 -15.45 -1.92
N VAL A 39 -6.49 -14.25 -1.77
CA VAL A 39 -6.87 -13.32 -0.70
C VAL A 39 -8.33 -12.87 -0.82
N SER A 40 -8.81 -12.57 -2.03
CA SER A 40 -10.19 -12.13 -2.24
C SER A 40 -11.20 -13.25 -2.05
N VAL A 41 -10.90 -14.48 -2.47
CA VAL A 41 -11.72 -15.66 -2.17
C VAL A 41 -11.80 -15.87 -0.65
N PHE A 42 -10.66 -15.84 0.05
CA PHE A 42 -10.63 -15.99 1.50
C PHE A 42 -11.43 -14.89 2.20
N ALA A 43 -11.31 -13.64 1.74
CA ALA A 43 -12.09 -12.52 2.26
C ALA A 43 -13.60 -12.71 2.05
N VAL A 44 -14.04 -13.19 0.88
CA VAL A 44 -15.46 -13.48 0.61
C VAL A 44 -15.99 -14.61 1.49
N ILE A 45 -15.19 -15.63 1.79
CA ILE A 45 -15.57 -16.71 2.70
C ILE A 45 -15.75 -16.16 4.13
N LEU A 46 -14.78 -15.37 4.61
CA LEU A 46 -14.84 -14.77 5.96
C LEU A 46 -15.99 -13.77 6.11
N LEU A 47 -16.22 -12.94 5.09
CA LEU A 47 -17.24 -11.89 5.10
C LEU A 47 -18.59 -12.38 4.54
N GLY A 48 -18.72 -13.67 4.24
CA GLY A 48 -19.85 -14.23 3.49
C GLY A 48 -21.20 -14.11 4.17
N ASN A 49 -21.21 -13.91 5.50
CA ASN A 49 -22.39 -13.73 6.35
C ASN A 49 -22.77 -12.26 6.56
N LEU A 50 -21.98 -11.29 6.06
CA LEU A 50 -22.35 -9.88 6.15
C LEU A 50 -23.33 -9.51 5.03
N PRO A 51 -24.40 -8.76 5.32
CA PRO A 51 -25.19 -8.09 4.29
C PRO A 51 -24.27 -7.03 3.67
N PRO A 52 -24.02 -6.94 2.34
CA PRO A 52 -24.75 -7.41 1.15
C PRO A 52 -24.26 -8.71 0.49
N LEU A 53 -23.17 -9.34 0.96
CA LEU A 53 -22.64 -10.60 0.41
C LEU A 53 -23.53 -11.81 0.72
N SER A 54 -24.34 -11.71 1.77
CA SER A 54 -25.32 -12.73 2.15
C SER A 54 -26.53 -12.80 1.21
N PHE A 55 -26.80 -11.78 0.39
CA PHE A 55 -27.96 -11.74 -0.51
C PHE A 55 -27.70 -12.36 -1.90
N ILE A 56 -26.48 -12.86 -2.13
CA ILE A 56 -26.08 -13.44 -3.41
C ILE A 56 -26.15 -14.96 -3.28
N ASP A 57 -27.21 -15.55 -3.82
CA ASP A 57 -27.45 -17.01 -3.81
C ASP A 57 -26.57 -17.77 -4.80
N GLY A 58 -26.05 -17.07 -5.83
CA GLY A 58 -25.22 -17.68 -6.86
C GLY A 58 -23.81 -18.01 -6.35
N ALA A 59 -23.53 -19.29 -6.10
CA ALA A 59 -22.20 -19.75 -5.65
C ALA A 59 -21.07 -19.35 -6.62
N PHE A 60 -21.29 -19.48 -7.94
CA PHE A 60 -20.30 -19.07 -8.94
C PHE A 60 -20.05 -17.56 -8.92
N LEU A 61 -21.12 -16.75 -8.90
CA LEU A 61 -20.97 -15.29 -8.87
C LEU A 61 -20.31 -14.81 -7.57
N LYS A 62 -20.67 -15.43 -6.44
CA LYS A 62 -20.16 -15.10 -5.12
C LYS A 62 -18.67 -15.43 -4.99
N TYR A 63 -18.26 -16.65 -5.33
CA TYR A 63 -16.89 -17.12 -5.08
C TYR A 63 -15.94 -16.99 -6.27
N PHE A 64 -16.45 -16.82 -7.49
CA PHE A 64 -15.62 -16.59 -8.66
C PHE A 64 -15.75 -15.16 -9.17
N GLY A 65 -16.99 -14.68 -9.35
CA GLY A 65 -17.26 -13.34 -9.89
C GLY A 65 -16.71 -12.19 -9.03
N ILE A 66 -17.05 -12.16 -7.74
CA ILE A 66 -16.60 -11.09 -6.82
C ILE A 66 -15.08 -11.13 -6.65
N PRO A 67 -14.44 -12.29 -6.34
CA PRO A 67 -13.00 -12.38 -6.28
C PRO A 67 -12.29 -11.96 -7.56
N PHE A 68 -12.82 -12.34 -8.73
CA PHE A 68 -12.26 -11.96 -10.04
C PHE A 68 -12.39 -10.45 -10.32
N ALA A 69 -13.53 -9.84 -10.01
CA ALA A 69 -13.71 -8.40 -10.15
C ALA A 69 -12.75 -7.63 -9.22
N LEU A 70 -12.56 -8.11 -7.99
CA LEU A 70 -11.61 -7.54 -7.03
C LEU A 70 -10.16 -7.68 -7.49
N THR A 71 -9.76 -8.85 -7.97
CA THR A 71 -8.39 -9.04 -8.49
C THR A 71 -8.12 -8.18 -9.71
N TRP A 72 -9.08 -8.13 -10.63
CA TRP A 72 -9.00 -7.26 -11.80
C TRP A 72 -8.85 -5.79 -11.39
N PHE A 73 -9.65 -5.31 -10.44
CA PHE A 73 -9.53 -3.94 -9.92
C PHE A 73 -8.14 -3.68 -9.31
N MET A 74 -7.66 -4.59 -8.47
CA MET A 74 -6.35 -4.47 -7.80
C MET A 74 -5.16 -4.56 -8.75
N CYS A 75 -5.32 -5.18 -9.92
CA CYS A 75 -4.23 -5.36 -10.87
C CYS A 75 -4.26 -4.38 -12.05
N GLN A 76 -5.45 -3.97 -12.49
CA GLN A 76 -5.63 -3.15 -13.70
C GLN A 76 -5.63 -1.65 -13.40
N LYS A 77 -6.18 -1.23 -12.26
CA LYS A 77 -6.30 0.19 -11.94
C LYS A 77 -5.00 0.74 -11.37
N THR A 78 -4.67 1.96 -11.75
CA THR A 78 -3.54 2.71 -11.20
C THR A 78 -4.06 3.95 -10.51
N PHE A 79 -3.57 4.19 -9.29
CA PHE A 79 -3.81 5.40 -8.51
C PHE A 79 -2.47 6.07 -8.29
N ASP A 80 -2.32 7.33 -8.72
CA ASP A 80 -1.07 8.09 -8.58
C ASP A 80 0.15 7.32 -9.15
N GLY A 81 -0.02 6.72 -10.33
CA GLY A 81 1.01 5.91 -11.01
C GLY A 81 1.36 4.58 -10.32
N LYS A 82 0.69 4.23 -9.22
CA LYS A 82 0.92 3.00 -8.45
C LYS A 82 -0.27 2.07 -8.58
N LYS A 83 -0.06 0.77 -8.39
CA LYS A 83 -1.17 -0.17 -8.19
C LYS A 83 -1.92 0.17 -6.90
N PRO A 84 -3.21 -0.17 -6.76
CA PRO A 84 -4.04 0.30 -5.65
C PRO A 84 -3.49 -0.09 -4.28
N TYR A 85 -2.90 -1.29 -4.16
CA TYR A 85 -2.23 -1.71 -2.92
C TYR A 85 -0.96 -0.91 -2.63
N GLY A 86 -0.20 -0.51 -3.65
CA GLY A 86 0.98 0.33 -3.52
C GLY A 86 0.61 1.75 -3.11
N PHE A 87 -0.49 2.26 -3.66
CA PHE A 87 -1.10 3.52 -3.23
C PHE A 87 -1.52 3.44 -1.76
N LEU A 88 -2.28 2.41 -1.36
CA LEU A 88 -2.72 2.22 0.02
C LEU A 88 -1.54 2.14 1.00
N LYS A 89 -0.49 1.38 0.65
CA LYS A 89 0.75 1.33 1.41
C LYS A 89 1.37 2.71 1.58
N SER A 90 1.39 3.53 0.52
CA SER A 90 1.95 4.88 0.58
C SER A 90 1.12 5.84 1.45
N VAL A 91 -0.21 5.71 1.42
CA VAL A 91 -1.10 6.47 2.31
C VAL A 91 -0.86 6.06 3.77
N LEU A 92 -0.82 4.76 4.07
CA LEU A 92 -0.57 4.27 5.42
C LEU A 92 0.82 4.70 5.93
N ALA A 93 1.85 4.60 5.08
CA ALA A 93 3.18 5.07 5.41
C ALA A 93 3.20 6.57 5.68
N TYR A 94 2.46 7.37 4.90
CA TYR A 94 2.33 8.81 5.13
C TYR A 94 1.63 9.13 6.46
N LEU A 95 0.59 8.37 6.83
CA LEU A 95 -0.12 8.56 8.10
C LEU A 95 0.76 8.27 9.32
N VAL A 96 1.60 7.24 9.26
CA VAL A 96 2.52 6.86 10.34
C VAL A 96 3.78 7.75 10.38
N ARG A 97 4.13 8.39 9.27
CA ARG A 97 5.35 9.19 9.15
C ARG A 97 5.28 10.45 10.03
N PRO A 98 6.35 10.78 10.80
CA PRO A 98 6.41 12.04 11.54
C PRO A 98 6.39 13.22 10.57
N LYS A 99 5.48 14.18 10.82
CA LYS A 99 5.30 15.36 9.97
C LYS A 99 6.27 16.50 10.29
N LEU A 100 6.79 16.53 11.52
CA LEU A 100 7.82 17.46 11.98
C LEU A 100 9.15 16.72 12.05
N THR A 101 10.08 17.09 11.18
CA THR A 101 11.42 16.49 11.14
C THR A 101 12.48 17.55 10.92
N TYR A 102 13.59 17.46 11.65
CA TYR A 102 14.81 18.24 11.42
C TYR A 102 15.96 17.27 11.11
N ALA A 103 16.69 17.51 10.02
CA ALA A 103 17.78 16.64 9.55
C ALA A 103 17.40 15.14 9.46
N GLY A 104 16.14 14.83 9.12
CA GLY A 104 15.63 13.46 9.01
C GLY A 104 15.25 12.78 10.34
N LYS A 105 15.43 13.47 11.48
CA LYS A 105 14.98 13.00 12.80
C LYS A 105 13.62 13.62 13.14
N PRO A 106 12.68 12.87 13.74
CA PRO A 106 11.44 13.45 14.25
C PRO A 106 11.74 14.43 15.39
N VAL A 107 11.12 15.60 15.37
CA VAL A 107 11.30 16.62 16.40
C VAL A 107 9.95 17.01 16.99
N LYS A 108 9.89 17.13 18.32
CA LYS A 108 8.79 17.77 19.03
C LYS A 108 9.16 19.23 19.21
N LEU A 109 8.31 20.12 18.71
CA LEU A 109 8.48 21.56 18.92
C LEU A 109 7.79 21.91 20.23
N GLU A 110 8.55 22.48 21.17
CA GLU A 110 7.99 23.05 22.39
C GLU A 110 7.89 24.57 22.22
N LYS A 111 6.79 25.18 22.66
CA LYS A 111 6.63 26.63 22.60
C LYS A 111 7.41 27.23 23.76
N GLU A 112 8.47 27.95 23.46
CA GLU A 112 9.30 28.60 24.47
C GLU A 112 9.00 30.09 24.48
N TYR A 113 8.61 30.61 25.65
CA TYR A 113 8.42 32.04 25.85
C TYR A 113 9.74 32.64 26.36
N PRO A 114 10.43 33.51 25.60
CA PRO A 114 11.68 34.09 26.05
C PRO A 114 11.44 34.97 27.29
N ALA A 115 12.24 34.76 28.33
CA ALA A 115 12.18 35.56 29.56
C ALA A 115 12.63 37.02 29.38
N GLN A 116 13.28 37.33 28.25
CA GLN A 116 13.79 38.65 27.89
C GLN A 116 12.88 39.28 26.82
N PRO A 117 12.53 40.58 26.91
CA PRO A 117 11.77 41.26 25.87
C PRO A 117 12.64 41.43 24.63
N ILE A 118 12.53 40.49 23.70
CA ILE A 118 13.13 40.60 22.37
C ILE A 118 12.15 41.28 21.43
N THR A 119 12.64 42.20 20.60
CA THR A 119 11.88 42.83 19.51
C THR A 119 11.70 41.82 18.37
N ALA A 120 10.93 40.76 18.62
CA ALA A 120 10.66 39.72 17.61
C ALA A 120 9.43 40.12 16.78
N VAL A 121 9.61 40.17 15.46
CA VAL A 121 8.52 40.41 14.51
C VAL A 121 7.73 39.10 14.35
N ARG A 122 6.55 39.02 14.95
CA ARG A 122 5.51 37.96 14.81
C ARG A 122 6.04 36.57 14.41
N SER A 123 7.09 36.09 15.05
CA SER A 123 7.62 34.75 14.86
C SER A 123 7.32 33.95 16.13
N ASP A 124 6.53 32.90 16.00
CA ASP A 124 6.36 31.92 17.08
C ASP A 124 7.72 31.26 17.34
N ILE A 125 8.22 31.37 18.57
CA ILE A 125 9.52 30.83 18.96
C ILE A 125 9.29 29.40 19.47
N TYR A 126 9.99 28.45 18.84
CA TYR A 126 9.92 27.04 19.20
C TYR A 126 11.30 26.59 19.69
N GLY A 127 11.36 26.04 20.90
CA GLY A 127 12.51 25.32 21.43
C GLY A 127 12.53 23.89 20.89
N ILE A 128 13.73 23.35 20.66
CA ILE A 128 13.93 21.94 20.34
C ILE A 128 14.17 21.23 21.67
N SER A 129 13.26 20.33 22.07
CA SER A 129 13.49 19.45 23.23
C SER A 129 14.53 18.39 22.87
N ASP A 130 15.55 18.20 23.73
CA ASP A 130 16.59 17.14 23.60
C ASP A 130 16.03 15.70 23.58
#